data_AF-F7NNL1-F1
#
_entry.id   AF-F7NNL1-F1
#
_cell.length_a   1.000
_cell.length_b   1.000
_cell.length_c   1.000
_cell.angle_alpha   90.00
_cell.angle_beta   90.00
_cell.angle_gamma   90.00
#
_symmetry.space_group_name_H-M   'P 1'
#
loop_
_entity.id
_entity.type
_entity.pdbx_description
1 polymer ?
#
loop_
_entity_poly.entity_id
_entity_poly.type
_entity_poly.pdbx_seq_one_letter_code
_entity_poly.pdbx_strand_id
1 'polypeptide(L)'
;DTENANQPLANNFDKDAVAERLEVHEMIFDGVVDLVKTEAEKKRKAEEEAAAKKKAEEEAAAKKKAEEEAAAKKKAEEEAAARKKAAEEEATKKLIYFSQYNTDYTELRYDSKDGTAKGNIGSSGCGIVTMTMAIDSLSDYYVTPPVLRTLSVDWGTRVVGGTAPEFFPKAAEKYELDCEIISHTQSQDYKYDRAINALQQGNLVIGEMDEGHFTLKGHFVMFTKVENKNGTNWVYVYDPNDYNTSYTRKPWYNDGLIVVMEPGKVKAHGEKVIKPELL
;
A
#
# COMPACT_ATOMS: atom_id res chain seq x y z
N ASP A 1 35.30 125.50 29.31
CA ASP A 1 34.66 125.97 28.06
C ASP A 1 35.07 125.05 26.93
N THR A 2 34.24 124.44 26.10
CA THR A 2 32.78 124.42 25.82
C THR A 2 32.69 123.30 24.76
N GLU A 3 31.94 122.23 24.98
CA GLU A 3 30.59 122.00 24.44
C GLU A 3 30.48 121.69 22.93
N ASN A 4 29.63 120.68 22.67
CA ASN A 4 28.83 120.41 21.46
C ASN A 4 29.57 119.92 20.20
N ALA A 5 29.05 119.00 19.39
CA ALA A 5 27.69 118.49 19.27
C ALA A 5 27.76 117.12 18.58
N ASN A 6 26.96 116.16 19.03
CA ASN A 6 26.60 115.02 18.20
C ASN A 6 25.11 114.72 18.45
N GLN A 7 24.24 115.36 17.68
CA GLN A 7 22.83 114.98 17.60
C GLN A 7 22.74 113.74 16.70
N PRO A 8 22.25 112.58 17.19
CA PRO A 8 21.94 111.47 16.32
C PRO A 8 20.52 111.63 15.75
N LEU A 9 20.41 111.26 14.48
CA LEU A 9 19.18 111.05 13.73
C LEU A 9 18.13 110.29 14.55
N ALA A 10 16.88 110.78 14.54
CA ALA A 10 15.74 110.07 15.10
C ALA A 10 15.54 108.76 14.34
N ASN A 11 16.01 107.66 14.93
CA ASN A 11 15.66 106.31 14.53
C ASN A 11 14.22 106.07 15.02
N ASN A 12 13.24 106.30 14.15
CA ASN A 12 11.86 105.84 14.35
C ASN A 12 11.83 104.31 14.21
N PHE A 13 12.43 103.63 15.19
CA PHE A 13 12.34 102.20 15.38
C PHE A 13 11.04 101.97 16.15
N ASP A 14 9.96 101.68 15.43
CA ASP A 14 8.66 101.35 16.00
C ASP A 14 8.75 99.98 16.68
N LYS A 15 9.14 100.01 17.96
CA LYS A 15 9.32 98.81 18.79
C LYS A 15 8.02 98.05 18.97
N ASP A 16 6.88 98.73 18.90
CA ASP A 16 5.57 98.15 19.10
C ASP A 16 5.18 97.33 17.86
N ALA A 17 5.45 97.83 16.65
CA ALA A 17 5.24 97.08 15.40
C ALA A 17 6.16 95.85 15.25
N VAL A 18 7.38 95.90 15.82
CA VAL A 18 8.32 94.76 15.83
C VAL A 18 7.90 93.72 16.85
N ALA A 19 7.43 94.13 18.03
CA ALA A 19 6.94 93.23 19.08
C ALA A 19 5.68 92.48 18.61
N GLU A 20 4.72 93.17 17.99
CA GLU A 20 3.49 92.55 17.45
C GLU A 20 3.80 91.54 16.34
N ARG A 21 4.77 91.84 15.46
CA ARG A 21 5.25 90.86 14.46
C ARG A 21 5.98 89.67 15.07
N LEU A 22 6.68 89.85 16.20
CA LEU A 22 7.38 88.77 16.90
C LEU A 22 6.38 87.81 17.57
N GLU A 23 5.35 88.35 18.23
CA GLU A 23 4.28 87.57 18.85
C GLU A 23 3.47 86.77 17.83
N VAL A 24 3.14 87.38 16.68
CA VAL A 24 2.48 86.66 15.56
C VAL A 24 3.40 85.55 15.02
N HIS A 25 4.71 85.75 14.99
CA HIS A 25 5.65 84.74 14.51
C HIS A 25 5.80 83.56 15.49
N GLU A 26 5.85 83.82 16.80
CA GLU A 26 5.87 82.77 17.83
C GLU A 26 4.58 81.95 17.83
N MET A 27 3.41 82.59 17.70
CA MET A 27 2.13 81.88 17.59
C MET A 27 2.04 80.98 16.35
N ILE A 28 2.58 81.43 15.21
CA ILE A 28 2.63 80.62 13.98
C ILE A 28 3.59 79.44 14.16
N PHE A 29 4.75 79.66 14.79
CA PHE A 29 5.72 78.60 15.01
C PHE A 29 5.19 77.53 15.95
N ASP A 30 4.58 77.91 17.08
CA ASP A 30 3.97 76.97 18.03
C ASP A 30 2.82 76.17 17.39
N GLY A 31 1.98 76.83 16.58
CA GLY A 31 0.90 76.15 15.84
C GLY A 31 1.42 75.13 14.82
N VAL A 32 2.53 75.42 14.13
CA VAL A 32 3.18 74.47 13.20
C VAL A 32 3.83 73.32 13.96
N VAL A 33 4.47 73.58 15.09
CA VAL A 33 5.08 72.54 15.94
C VAL A 33 4.01 71.58 16.47
N ASP A 34 2.86 72.10 16.91
CA ASP A 34 1.76 71.26 17.40
C ASP A 34 1.11 70.44 16.27
N LEU A 35 0.94 71.03 15.08
CA LEU A 35 0.44 70.30 13.90
C LEU A 35 1.36 69.12 13.55
N VAL A 36 2.68 69.36 13.48
CA VAL A 36 3.68 68.32 13.20
C VAL A 36 3.69 67.22 14.25
N LYS A 37 3.52 67.57 15.55
CA LYS A 37 3.38 66.56 16.62
C LYS A 37 2.13 65.71 16.42
N THR A 38 0.97 66.31 16.12
CA THR A 38 -0.26 65.55 15.88
C THR A 38 -0.18 64.62 14.66
N GLU A 39 0.48 65.04 13.58
CA GLU A 39 0.68 64.18 12.40
C GLU A 39 1.66 63.03 12.69
N ALA A 40 2.73 63.30 13.45
CA ALA A 40 3.68 62.27 13.87
C ALA A 40 3.01 61.21 14.77
N GLU A 41 2.14 61.62 15.69
CA GLU A 41 1.40 60.68 16.55
C GLU A 41 0.37 59.85 15.78
N LYS A 42 -0.33 60.44 14.81
CA LYS A 42 -1.26 59.70 13.94
C LYS A 42 -0.52 58.68 13.09
N LYS A 43 0.64 59.04 12.53
CA LYS A 43 1.47 58.12 11.74
C LYS A 43 2.00 56.97 12.59
N ARG A 44 2.45 57.26 13.82
CA ARG A 44 2.92 56.23 14.76
C ARG A 44 1.80 55.25 15.15
N LYS A 45 0.59 55.75 15.44
CA LYS A 45 -0.57 54.88 15.74
C LYS A 45 -0.97 54.00 14.55
N ALA A 46 -0.94 54.55 13.32
CA ALA A 46 -1.27 53.80 12.12
C ALA A 46 -0.24 52.69 11.82
N GLU A 47 1.06 52.95 12.02
CA GLU A 47 2.10 51.92 11.88
C GLU A 47 1.99 50.81 12.94
N GLU A 48 1.67 51.17 14.19
CA GLU A 48 1.51 50.20 15.28
C GLU A 48 0.30 49.27 15.06
N GLU A 49 -0.83 49.82 14.58
CA GLU A 49 -2.03 49.05 14.25
C GLU A 49 -1.82 48.13 13.03
N ALA A 50 -1.09 48.60 12.01
CA ALA A 50 -0.71 47.79 10.87
C ALA A 50 0.24 46.63 11.25
N ALA A 51 1.19 46.89 12.14
CA ALA A 51 2.11 45.87 12.66
C ALA A 51 1.38 44.80 13.50
N ALA A 52 0.41 45.22 14.34
CA ALA A 52 -0.40 44.31 15.14
C ALA A 52 -1.28 43.40 14.25
N LYS A 53 -1.89 43.95 13.20
CA LYS A 53 -2.73 43.19 12.28
C LYS A 53 -1.93 42.13 11.49
N LYS A 54 -0.73 42.49 11.02
CA LYS A 54 0.15 41.58 10.30
C LYS A 54 0.63 40.41 11.18
N LYS A 55 0.95 40.68 12.44
CA LYS A 55 1.36 39.66 13.41
C LYS A 55 0.23 38.67 13.74
N ALA A 56 -1.01 39.17 13.87
CA ALA A 56 -2.18 38.32 14.13
C ALA A 56 -2.51 37.40 12.94
N GLU A 57 -2.32 37.86 11.71
CA GLU A 57 -2.59 37.08 10.49
C GLU A 57 -1.56 35.95 10.29
N GLU A 58 -0.29 36.22 10.62
CA GLU A 58 0.80 35.25 10.55
C GLU A 58 0.65 34.13 11.61
N GLU A 59 0.21 34.50 12.82
CA GLU A 59 -0.06 33.55 13.92
C GLU A 59 -1.28 32.66 13.62
N ALA A 60 -2.32 33.21 12.99
CA ALA A 60 -3.49 32.45 12.53
C ALA A 60 -3.15 31.47 11.40
N ALA A 61 -2.30 31.86 10.44
CA ALA A 61 -1.84 31.00 9.37
C ALA A 61 -0.96 29.84 9.88
N ALA A 62 -0.08 30.10 10.84
CA ALA A 62 0.76 29.08 11.47
C ALA A 62 -0.09 28.04 12.23
N LYS A 63 -1.13 28.49 12.96
CA LYS A 63 -2.02 27.60 13.70
C LYS A 63 -2.82 26.69 12.77
N LYS A 64 -3.32 27.21 11.65
CA LYS A 64 -4.10 26.45 10.67
C LYS A 64 -3.25 25.37 9.97
N LYS A 65 -2.00 25.69 9.62
CA LYS A 65 -1.06 24.73 9.02
C LYS A 65 -0.69 23.60 9.98
N ALA A 66 -0.47 23.91 11.26
CA ALA A 66 -0.18 22.90 12.28
C ALA A 66 -1.37 21.94 12.52
N GLU A 67 -2.60 22.47 12.45
CA GLU A 67 -3.82 21.67 12.63
C GLU A 67 -4.06 20.71 11.44
N GLU A 68 -3.78 21.16 10.22
CA GLU A 68 -3.88 20.35 9.00
C GLU A 68 -2.82 19.24 8.95
N GLU A 69 -1.58 19.54 9.37
CA GLU A 69 -0.50 18.56 9.45
C GLU A 69 -0.74 17.50 10.55
N ALA A 70 -1.31 17.91 11.69
CA ALA A 70 -1.74 17.00 12.74
C ALA A 70 -2.90 16.10 12.30
N ALA A 71 -3.87 16.63 11.55
CA ALA A 71 -4.98 15.87 10.99
C ALA A 71 -4.49 14.85 9.94
N ALA A 72 -3.56 15.22 9.06
CA ALA A 72 -2.96 14.34 8.07
C ALA A 72 -2.18 13.19 8.73
N LYS A 73 -1.39 13.49 9.77
CA LYS A 73 -0.63 12.48 10.52
C LYS A 73 -1.57 11.49 11.23
N LYS A 74 -2.65 11.98 11.85
CA LYS A 74 -3.64 11.14 12.54
C LYS A 74 -4.39 10.21 11.56
N LYS A 75 -4.75 10.72 10.38
CA LYS A 75 -5.38 9.92 9.31
C LYS A 75 -4.43 8.83 8.78
N ALA A 76 -3.15 9.15 8.58
CA ALA A 76 -2.16 8.16 8.15
C ALA A 76 -1.92 7.06 9.20
N GLU A 77 -1.94 7.43 10.48
CA GLU A 77 -1.78 6.49 11.60
C GLU A 77 -3.00 5.56 11.75
N GLU A 78 -4.22 6.10 11.54
CA GLU A 78 -5.47 5.34 11.54
C GLU A 78 -5.56 4.38 10.34
N GLU A 79 -5.12 4.80 9.14
CA GLU A 79 -5.02 3.92 7.97
C GLU A 79 -3.98 2.81 8.17
N ALA A 80 -2.82 3.12 8.78
CA ALA A 80 -1.80 2.14 9.09
C ALA A 80 -2.26 1.14 10.15
N ALA A 81 -3.01 1.60 11.16
CA ALA A 81 -3.61 0.74 12.18
C ALA A 81 -4.72 -0.15 11.59
N ALA A 82 -5.57 0.39 10.69
CA ALA A 82 -6.58 -0.38 9.98
C ALA A 82 -5.95 -1.46 9.09
N ARG A 83 -4.87 -1.15 8.36
CA ARG A 83 -4.11 -2.15 7.58
C ARG A 83 -3.47 -3.22 8.46
N LYS A 84 -2.92 -2.85 9.63
CA LYS A 84 -2.39 -3.83 10.58
C LYS A 84 -3.49 -4.74 11.12
N LYS A 85 -4.65 -4.18 11.48
CA LYS A 85 -5.77 -4.95 12.02
C LYS A 85 -6.40 -5.86 10.96
N ALA A 86 -6.54 -5.39 9.73
CA ALA A 86 -6.98 -6.21 8.60
C ALA A 86 -5.98 -7.33 8.30
N ALA A 87 -4.67 -7.04 8.29
CA ALA A 87 -3.62 -8.06 8.11
C ALA A 87 -3.54 -9.05 9.28
N GLU A 88 -3.87 -8.62 10.51
CA GLU A 88 -3.92 -9.47 11.70
C GLU A 88 -5.18 -10.36 11.70
N GLU A 89 -6.31 -9.84 11.24
CA GLU A 89 -7.57 -10.57 11.06
C GLU A 89 -7.47 -11.57 9.90
N GLU A 90 -6.82 -11.21 8.78
CA GLU A 90 -6.43 -12.14 7.73
C GLU A 90 -5.45 -13.21 8.24
N ALA A 91 -4.46 -12.82 9.05
CA ALA A 91 -3.50 -13.74 9.65
C ALA A 91 -4.14 -14.71 10.67
N THR A 92 -5.33 -14.39 11.20
CA THR A 92 -6.10 -15.32 12.05
C THR A 92 -6.94 -16.32 11.26
N LYS A 93 -7.15 -16.15 9.94
CA LYS A 93 -7.78 -17.19 9.12
C LYS A 93 -6.73 -18.27 8.81
N LYS A 94 -6.77 -19.34 9.60
CA LYS A 94 -5.86 -20.48 9.48
C LYS A 94 -6.00 -21.09 8.08
N LEU A 95 -4.97 -20.96 7.25
CA LEU A 95 -4.90 -21.64 5.96
C LEU A 95 -5.09 -23.14 6.14
N ILE A 96 -5.98 -23.71 5.35
CA ILE A 96 -6.35 -25.13 5.42
C ILE A 96 -5.52 -25.90 4.39
N TYR A 97 -4.96 -27.02 4.84
CA TYR A 97 -4.18 -27.92 4.00
C TYR A 97 -4.94 -29.20 3.74
N PHE A 98 -4.98 -29.62 2.48
CA PHE A 98 -5.50 -30.92 2.05
C PHE A 98 -4.43 -31.66 1.26
N SER A 99 -4.25 -32.95 1.58
CA SER A 99 -3.40 -33.87 0.82
C SER A 99 -4.25 -34.66 -0.17
N GLN A 100 -3.81 -34.76 -1.42
CA GLN A 100 -4.48 -35.60 -2.42
C GLN A 100 -4.40 -37.10 -2.07
N TYR A 101 -3.49 -37.49 -1.17
CA TYR A 101 -3.30 -38.86 -0.69
C TYR A 101 -4.03 -39.15 0.63
N ASN A 102 -4.90 -38.25 1.10
CA ASN A 102 -5.74 -38.54 2.26
C ASN A 102 -6.56 -39.82 2.03
N THR A 103 -6.49 -40.74 2.98
CA THR A 103 -7.10 -42.08 2.88
C THR A 103 -8.61 -42.07 2.71
N ASP A 104 -9.29 -41.01 3.14
CA ASP A 104 -10.74 -40.88 3.04
C ASP A 104 -11.21 -40.70 1.59
N TYR A 105 -10.35 -40.18 0.71
CA TYR A 105 -10.76 -39.84 -0.65
C TYR A 105 -9.74 -40.11 -1.77
N THR A 106 -8.48 -40.45 -1.47
CA THR A 106 -7.44 -40.69 -2.48
C THR A 106 -7.87 -41.69 -3.55
N GLU A 107 -8.57 -42.76 -3.15
CA GLU A 107 -9.02 -43.83 -4.05
C GLU A 107 -10.34 -43.53 -4.77
N LEU A 108 -10.99 -42.39 -4.49
CA LEU A 108 -12.22 -42.05 -5.20
C LEU A 108 -11.94 -41.82 -6.69
N ARG A 109 -12.65 -42.56 -7.54
CA ARG A 109 -12.53 -42.45 -8.99
C ARG A 109 -12.76 -41.01 -9.44
N TYR A 110 -11.87 -40.55 -10.30
CA TYR A 110 -11.92 -39.22 -10.91
C TYR A 110 -11.77 -39.39 -12.42
N ASP A 111 -12.78 -40.00 -13.01
CA ASP A 111 -12.88 -40.22 -14.44
C ASP A 111 -13.65 -39.06 -15.10
N SER A 112 -13.24 -38.71 -16.31
CA SER A 112 -14.03 -37.83 -17.20
C SER A 112 -15.35 -38.49 -17.61
N LYS A 113 -16.36 -37.66 -17.94
CA LYS A 113 -17.69 -38.12 -18.40
C LYS A 113 -17.63 -38.94 -19.69
N ASP A 114 -16.77 -38.54 -20.63
CA ASP A 114 -16.59 -39.24 -21.91
C ASP A 114 -15.67 -40.47 -21.79
N GLY A 115 -15.07 -40.66 -20.60
CA GLY A 115 -14.19 -41.77 -20.30
C GLY A 115 -12.78 -41.67 -20.89
N THR A 116 -12.39 -40.54 -21.49
CA THR A 116 -11.06 -40.35 -22.08
C THR A 116 -9.97 -40.20 -21.01
N ALA A 117 -10.25 -39.47 -19.94
CA ALA A 117 -9.43 -39.37 -18.74
C ALA A 117 -9.90 -40.36 -17.68
N LYS A 118 -8.96 -41.18 -17.17
CA LYS A 118 -9.18 -42.17 -16.10
C LYS A 118 -8.24 -41.91 -14.92
N GLY A 119 -8.69 -42.24 -13.71
CA GLY A 119 -7.86 -42.18 -12.52
C GLY A 119 -8.65 -42.07 -11.22
N ASN A 120 -7.98 -41.60 -10.18
CA ASN A 120 -8.54 -41.28 -8.87
C ASN A 120 -7.99 -39.93 -8.38
N ILE A 121 -8.45 -39.43 -7.23
CA ILE A 121 -7.97 -38.17 -6.67
C ILE A 121 -6.46 -38.23 -6.40
N GLY A 122 -5.95 -39.34 -5.86
CA GLY A 122 -4.52 -39.49 -5.54
C GLY A 122 -3.59 -39.43 -6.76
N SER A 123 -4.04 -39.82 -7.95
CA SER A 123 -3.23 -39.84 -9.17
C SER A 123 -3.39 -38.61 -10.06
N SER A 124 -4.54 -37.91 -9.96
CA SER A 124 -4.95 -36.89 -10.94
C SER A 124 -5.60 -35.65 -10.31
N GLY A 125 -5.64 -35.57 -8.98
CA GLY A 125 -6.47 -34.63 -8.23
C GLY A 125 -5.76 -33.35 -7.80
N CYS A 126 -4.52 -33.09 -8.21
CA CYS A 126 -3.76 -31.92 -7.75
C CYS A 126 -4.56 -30.60 -7.93
N GLY A 127 -5.17 -30.38 -9.10
CA GLY A 127 -5.98 -29.17 -9.37
C GLY A 127 -7.20 -29.02 -8.45
N ILE A 128 -8.03 -30.06 -8.28
CA ILE A 128 -9.20 -29.98 -7.40
C ILE A 128 -8.82 -29.87 -5.92
N VAL A 129 -7.75 -30.51 -5.47
CA VAL A 129 -7.31 -30.45 -4.07
C VAL A 129 -6.73 -29.06 -3.79
N THR A 130 -5.91 -28.53 -4.70
CA THR A 130 -5.37 -27.17 -4.64
C THR A 130 -6.47 -26.11 -4.60
N MET A 131 -7.49 -26.21 -5.46
CA MET A 131 -8.62 -25.28 -5.41
C MET A 131 -9.46 -25.44 -4.14
N THR A 132 -9.57 -26.65 -3.60
CA THR A 132 -10.25 -26.88 -2.32
C THR A 132 -9.55 -26.13 -1.20
N MET A 133 -8.21 -26.19 -1.13
CA MET A 133 -7.43 -25.45 -0.13
C MET A 133 -7.68 -23.94 -0.23
N ALA A 134 -7.73 -23.39 -1.45
CA ALA A 134 -7.99 -21.96 -1.66
C ALA A 134 -9.40 -21.55 -1.20
N ILE A 135 -10.43 -22.29 -1.61
CA ILE A 135 -11.83 -21.98 -1.25
C ILE A 135 -12.07 -22.07 0.26
N ASP A 136 -11.62 -23.17 0.88
CA ASP A 136 -11.83 -23.41 2.31
C ASP A 136 -11.02 -22.41 3.17
N SER A 137 -9.90 -21.90 2.65
CA SER A 137 -9.11 -20.87 3.33
C SER A 137 -9.70 -19.46 3.21
N LEU A 138 -10.30 -19.12 2.06
CA LEU A 138 -10.76 -17.75 1.77
C LEU A 138 -12.23 -17.52 2.13
N SER A 139 -13.07 -18.55 2.04
CA SER A 139 -14.51 -18.43 2.23
C SER A 139 -14.99 -19.06 3.54
N ASP A 140 -16.29 -18.95 3.82
CA ASP A 140 -16.94 -19.68 4.93
C ASP A 140 -17.68 -20.93 4.41
N TYR A 141 -17.51 -21.25 3.11
CA TYR A 141 -18.05 -22.47 2.53
C TYR A 141 -17.21 -23.67 2.97
N TYR A 142 -17.86 -24.68 3.54
CA TYR A 142 -17.21 -25.96 3.80
C TYR A 142 -17.11 -26.76 2.49
N VAL A 143 -15.89 -26.90 1.97
CA VAL A 143 -15.63 -27.60 0.70
C VAL A 143 -14.60 -28.70 0.91
N THR A 144 -14.80 -29.82 0.23
CA THR A 144 -13.89 -30.98 0.32
C THR A 144 -13.45 -31.44 -1.07
N PRO A 145 -12.32 -32.15 -1.21
CA PRO A 145 -11.88 -32.64 -2.51
C PRO A 145 -12.90 -33.54 -3.23
N PRO A 146 -13.67 -34.43 -2.56
CA PRO A 146 -14.78 -35.15 -3.20
C PRO A 146 -15.86 -34.26 -3.81
N VAL A 147 -16.15 -33.10 -3.21
CA VAL A 147 -17.11 -32.12 -3.74
C VAL A 147 -16.56 -31.49 -5.02
N LEU A 148 -15.33 -30.96 -4.99
CA LEU A 148 -14.71 -30.36 -6.19
C LEU A 148 -14.43 -31.37 -7.30
N ARG A 149 -14.11 -32.63 -6.96
CA ARG A 149 -14.05 -33.75 -7.90
C ARG A 149 -15.36 -33.87 -8.68
N THR A 150 -16.48 -33.89 -7.97
CA THR A 150 -17.81 -34.04 -8.58
C THR A 150 -18.12 -32.86 -9.50
N LEU A 151 -17.86 -31.63 -9.05
CA LEU A 151 -18.04 -30.43 -9.86
C LEU A 151 -17.16 -30.44 -11.12
N SER A 152 -15.90 -30.84 -11.01
CA SER A 152 -15.00 -30.89 -12.16
C SER A 152 -15.45 -31.91 -13.22
N VAL A 153 -15.92 -33.10 -12.79
CA VAL A 153 -16.54 -34.05 -13.70
C VAL A 153 -17.82 -33.47 -14.30
N ASP A 154 -18.65 -32.83 -13.49
CA ASP A 154 -19.93 -32.29 -13.93
C ASP A 154 -19.80 -31.19 -14.96
N TRP A 155 -18.82 -30.30 -14.78
CA TRP A 155 -18.53 -29.19 -15.67
C TRP A 155 -17.65 -29.57 -16.87
N GLY A 156 -17.28 -30.84 -17.00
CA GLY A 156 -16.44 -31.34 -18.09
C GLY A 156 -15.00 -30.85 -18.04
N THR A 157 -14.50 -30.43 -16.87
CA THR A 157 -13.14 -29.91 -16.68
C THR A 157 -12.15 -30.97 -16.20
N ARG A 158 -12.60 -32.22 -16.04
CA ARG A 158 -11.70 -33.37 -15.88
C ARG A 158 -11.17 -33.80 -17.26
N VAL A 159 -9.89 -33.51 -17.51
CA VAL A 159 -9.18 -33.80 -18.78
C VAL A 159 -8.02 -34.78 -18.55
N VAL A 160 -7.43 -35.33 -19.61
CA VAL A 160 -6.21 -36.16 -19.49
C VAL A 160 -5.12 -35.34 -18.80
N GLY A 161 -4.48 -35.90 -17.77
CA GLY A 161 -3.47 -35.20 -16.96
C GLY A 161 -3.99 -34.60 -15.66
N GLY A 162 -5.30 -34.32 -15.53
CA GLY A 162 -5.86 -33.86 -14.26
C GLY A 162 -7.10 -33.00 -14.42
N THR A 163 -7.00 -31.75 -13.98
CA THR A 163 -8.08 -30.75 -13.99
C THR A 163 -7.67 -29.64 -14.94
N ALA A 164 -8.57 -29.22 -15.82
CA ALA A 164 -8.30 -28.19 -16.81
C ALA A 164 -8.30 -26.78 -16.17
N PRO A 165 -7.54 -25.80 -16.70
CA PRO A 165 -7.48 -24.45 -16.17
C PRO A 165 -8.85 -23.74 -16.07
N GLU A 166 -9.82 -24.07 -16.94
CA GLU A 166 -11.17 -23.48 -16.91
C GLU A 166 -11.97 -23.90 -15.67
N PHE A 167 -11.51 -24.90 -14.91
CA PHE A 167 -12.10 -25.28 -13.64
C PHE A 167 -11.99 -24.18 -12.59
N PHE A 168 -10.82 -23.54 -12.47
CA PHE A 168 -10.53 -22.58 -11.41
C PHE A 168 -11.45 -21.35 -11.42
N PRO A 169 -11.65 -20.63 -12.54
CA PRO A 169 -12.56 -19.50 -12.54
C PRO A 169 -14.02 -19.91 -12.32
N LYS A 170 -14.45 -21.08 -12.83
CA LYS A 170 -15.80 -21.62 -12.57
C LYS A 170 -16.02 -21.97 -11.10
N ALA A 171 -15.01 -22.58 -10.47
CA ALA A 171 -15.06 -22.89 -9.05
C ALA A 171 -15.07 -21.61 -8.21
N ALA A 172 -14.22 -20.64 -8.53
CA ALA A 172 -14.18 -19.36 -7.84
C ALA A 172 -15.53 -18.63 -7.92
N GLU A 173 -16.13 -18.53 -9.11
CA GLU A 173 -17.46 -17.93 -9.30
C GLU A 173 -18.54 -18.64 -8.46
N LYS A 174 -18.55 -19.99 -8.45
CA LYS A 174 -19.51 -20.76 -7.64
C LYS A 174 -19.44 -20.44 -6.15
N TYR A 175 -18.25 -20.15 -5.64
CA TYR A 175 -18.00 -19.89 -4.21
C TYR A 175 -17.74 -18.39 -3.93
N GLU A 176 -18.16 -17.51 -4.85
CA GLU A 176 -18.15 -16.06 -4.65
C GLU A 176 -16.75 -15.49 -4.35
N LEU A 177 -15.72 -16.05 -4.99
CA LEU A 177 -14.34 -15.58 -4.91
C LEU A 177 -13.94 -14.82 -6.17
N ASP A 178 -13.24 -13.70 -5.98
CA ASP A 178 -12.58 -13.00 -7.07
C ASP A 178 -11.41 -13.84 -7.60
N CYS A 179 -11.37 -14.03 -8.93
CA CYS A 179 -10.35 -14.85 -9.58
C CYS A 179 -9.79 -14.13 -10.81
N GLU A 180 -8.47 -13.93 -10.82
CA GLU A 180 -7.72 -13.47 -11.99
C GLU A 180 -6.98 -14.66 -12.61
N ILE A 181 -7.17 -14.86 -13.92
CA ILE A 181 -6.40 -15.83 -14.70
C ILE A 181 -5.30 -15.10 -15.46
N ILE A 182 -4.06 -15.52 -15.25
CA ILE A 182 -2.91 -15.05 -16.01
C ILE A 182 -2.74 -15.98 -17.22
N SER A 183 -2.77 -15.41 -18.43
CA SER A 183 -2.63 -16.19 -19.66
C SER A 183 -1.25 -16.86 -19.76
N HIS A 184 -1.22 -18.13 -20.18
CA HIS A 184 -0.01 -18.87 -20.53
C HIS A 184 0.87 -18.20 -21.60
N THR A 185 0.29 -17.29 -22.40
CA THR A 185 1.04 -16.55 -23.43
C THR A 185 1.89 -15.41 -22.87
N GLN A 186 1.74 -15.08 -21.58
CA GLN A 186 2.56 -14.06 -20.92
C GLN A 186 3.97 -14.58 -20.66
N SER A 187 4.94 -13.67 -20.56
CA SER A 187 6.31 -14.05 -20.22
C SER A 187 6.41 -14.62 -18.80
N GLN A 188 7.44 -15.43 -18.55
CA GLN A 188 7.71 -15.92 -17.19
C GLN A 188 7.97 -14.80 -16.19
N ASP A 189 8.65 -13.73 -16.62
CA ASP A 189 8.84 -12.53 -15.80
C ASP A 189 7.49 -11.95 -15.37
N TYR A 190 6.56 -11.77 -16.32
CA TYR A 190 5.25 -11.21 -16.02
C TYR A 190 4.44 -12.10 -15.09
N LYS A 191 4.36 -13.40 -15.37
CA LYS A 191 3.65 -14.37 -14.53
C LYS A 191 4.20 -14.37 -13.10
N TYR A 192 5.51 -14.41 -12.97
CA TYR A 192 6.18 -14.37 -11.68
C TYR A 192 5.94 -13.06 -10.93
N ASP A 193 6.13 -11.90 -11.57
CA ASP A 193 5.92 -10.60 -10.93
C ASP A 193 4.47 -10.42 -10.47
N ARG A 194 3.50 -10.86 -11.28
CA ARG A 194 2.07 -10.83 -10.90
C ARG A 194 1.79 -11.75 -9.72
N ALA A 195 2.36 -12.96 -9.70
CA ALA A 195 2.21 -13.89 -8.57
C ALA A 195 2.82 -13.32 -7.27
N ILE A 196 4.02 -12.73 -7.33
CA ILE A 196 4.66 -12.11 -6.16
C ILE A 196 3.84 -10.91 -5.66
N ASN A 197 3.36 -10.05 -6.56
CA ASN A 197 2.54 -8.89 -6.20
C ASN A 197 1.21 -9.32 -5.57
N ALA A 198 0.56 -10.38 -6.08
CA ALA A 198 -0.66 -10.93 -5.49
C ALA A 198 -0.41 -11.44 -4.06
N LEU A 199 0.66 -12.22 -3.85
CA LEU A 199 1.04 -12.73 -2.53
C LEU A 199 1.37 -11.62 -1.53
N GLN A 200 1.96 -10.51 -1.98
CA GLN A 200 2.24 -9.34 -1.12
C GLN A 200 0.96 -8.60 -0.70
N GLN A 201 -0.13 -8.76 -1.44
CA GLN A 201 -1.43 -8.16 -1.15
C GLN A 201 -2.32 -9.08 -0.28
N GLY A 202 -1.83 -10.24 0.15
CA GLY A 202 -2.60 -11.22 0.93
C GLY A 202 -3.32 -12.27 0.09
N ASN A 203 -3.32 -12.13 -1.25
CA ASN A 203 -4.00 -13.08 -2.13
C ASN A 203 -3.27 -14.43 -2.19
N LEU A 204 -4.03 -15.51 -2.35
CA LEU A 204 -3.51 -16.83 -2.70
C LEU A 204 -3.28 -16.92 -4.21
N VAL A 205 -2.29 -17.71 -4.63
CA VAL A 205 -2.01 -17.96 -6.05
C VAL A 205 -2.00 -19.46 -6.30
N ILE A 206 -2.68 -19.91 -7.34
CA ILE A 206 -2.57 -21.30 -7.82
C ILE A 206 -1.57 -21.30 -8.97
N GLY A 207 -0.45 -22.00 -8.79
CA GLY A 207 0.56 -22.20 -9.83
C GLY A 207 0.32 -23.50 -10.57
N GLU A 208 0.21 -23.44 -11.89
CA GLU A 208 0.41 -24.58 -12.76
C GLU A 208 1.91 -24.70 -13.06
N MET A 209 2.53 -25.80 -12.65
CA MET A 209 3.97 -26.00 -12.71
C MET A 209 4.33 -26.99 -13.82
N ASP A 210 5.27 -26.63 -14.68
CA ASP A 210 5.90 -27.53 -15.63
C ASP A 210 6.99 -28.39 -14.97
N GLU A 211 7.72 -29.18 -15.77
CA GLU A 211 8.89 -29.93 -15.34
C GLU A 211 9.90 -29.04 -14.58
N GLY A 212 10.26 -29.47 -13.36
CA GLY A 212 11.19 -28.79 -12.48
C GLY A 212 11.17 -29.34 -11.05
N HIS A 213 11.37 -28.48 -10.06
CA HIS A 213 11.53 -28.91 -8.68
C HIS A 213 10.23 -29.44 -8.07
N PHE A 214 9.07 -28.96 -8.55
CA PHE A 214 7.77 -29.44 -8.09
C PHE A 214 7.37 -30.75 -8.77
N THR A 215 7.71 -30.97 -10.04
CA THR A 215 7.14 -32.10 -10.80
C THR A 215 7.98 -32.46 -12.02
N LEU A 216 7.72 -33.63 -12.62
CA LEU A 216 8.30 -34.01 -13.91
C LEU A 216 7.41 -33.64 -15.11
N LYS A 217 6.17 -33.23 -14.83
CA LYS A 217 5.16 -32.79 -15.79
C LYS A 217 4.03 -32.11 -15.02
N GLY A 218 3.37 -31.13 -15.64
CA GLY A 218 2.14 -30.46 -15.16
C GLY A 218 1.64 -30.80 -13.75
N HIS A 219 1.71 -29.84 -12.83
CA HIS A 219 1.25 -30.01 -11.44
C HIS A 219 0.69 -28.72 -10.86
N PHE A 220 -0.43 -28.80 -10.15
CA PHE A 220 -1.02 -27.63 -9.49
C PHE A 220 -0.61 -27.56 -8.02
N VAL A 221 -0.10 -26.41 -7.61
CA VAL A 221 0.26 -26.11 -6.21
C VAL A 221 -0.33 -24.76 -5.79
N MET A 222 -0.52 -24.55 -4.49
CA MET A 222 -1.01 -23.26 -3.95
C MET A 222 0.13 -22.49 -3.31
N PHE A 223 0.41 -21.28 -3.79
CA PHE A 223 1.27 -20.32 -3.12
C PHE A 223 0.46 -19.53 -2.09
N THR A 224 1.02 -19.41 -0.89
CA THR A 224 0.29 -18.90 0.29
C THR A 224 0.87 -17.63 0.86
N LYS A 225 2.18 -17.45 0.75
CA LYS A 225 2.89 -16.28 1.27
C LYS A 225 4.20 -16.11 0.52
N VAL A 226 4.67 -14.88 0.41
CA VAL A 226 6.05 -14.56 0.02
C VAL A 226 6.82 -13.93 1.17
N GLU A 227 8.07 -14.32 1.35
CA GLU A 227 9.03 -13.66 2.23
C GLU A 227 10.26 -13.21 1.44
N ASN A 228 10.58 -11.93 1.49
CA ASN A 228 11.85 -11.45 0.94
C ASN A 228 12.95 -11.59 2.01
N LYS A 229 13.99 -12.37 1.70
CA LYS A 229 15.20 -12.52 2.52
C LYS A 229 16.39 -12.07 1.69
N ASN A 230 17.02 -10.98 2.11
CA ASN A 230 18.22 -10.42 1.46
C ASN A 230 18.04 -10.21 -0.05
N GLY A 231 16.90 -9.67 -0.48
CA GLY A 231 16.60 -9.43 -1.89
C GLY A 231 16.08 -10.67 -2.64
N THR A 232 16.01 -11.84 -2.00
CA THR A 232 15.47 -13.06 -2.61
C THR A 232 14.05 -13.33 -2.11
N ASN A 233 13.10 -13.44 -3.03
CA ASN A 233 11.75 -13.90 -2.70
C ASN A 233 11.75 -15.41 -2.47
N TRP A 234 11.21 -15.82 -1.33
CA TRP A 234 10.91 -17.19 -1.00
C TRP A 234 9.41 -17.37 -0.84
N VAL A 235 8.83 -18.28 -1.62
CA VAL A 235 7.40 -18.51 -1.67
C VAL A 235 7.05 -19.73 -0.84
N TYR A 236 6.07 -19.60 0.04
CA TYR A 236 5.48 -20.70 0.80
C TYR A 236 4.44 -21.39 -0.08
N VAL A 237 4.57 -22.70 -0.22
CA VAL A 237 3.78 -23.51 -1.15
C VAL A 237 3.12 -24.66 -0.41
N TYR A 238 1.81 -24.80 -0.61
CA TYR A 238 1.03 -25.97 -0.24
C TYR A 238 0.90 -26.82 -1.50
N ASP A 239 1.64 -27.91 -1.51
CA ASP A 239 1.63 -28.94 -2.53
C ASP A 239 0.62 -30.03 -2.13
N PRO A 240 -0.42 -30.31 -2.94
CA PRO A 240 -1.38 -31.37 -2.64
C PRO A 240 -0.73 -32.76 -2.66
N ASN A 241 0.42 -32.94 -3.31
CA ASN A 241 1.24 -34.14 -3.27
C ASN A 241 2.19 -34.08 -2.06
N ASP A 242 1.70 -34.46 -0.88
CA ASP A 242 2.51 -34.48 0.34
C ASP A 242 3.67 -35.51 0.33
N TYR A 243 3.58 -36.52 -0.52
CA TYR A 243 4.61 -37.54 -0.74
C TYR A 243 5.48 -37.25 -1.98
N ASN A 244 5.57 -36.00 -2.42
CA ASN A 244 6.23 -35.65 -3.65
C ASN A 244 7.72 -36.04 -3.65
N THR A 245 8.04 -37.07 -4.43
CA THR A 245 9.41 -37.60 -4.52
C THR A 245 10.38 -36.66 -5.22
N SER A 246 9.90 -35.61 -5.90
CA SER A 246 10.74 -34.54 -6.44
C SER A 246 11.55 -33.85 -5.36
N TYR A 247 11.02 -33.80 -4.12
CA TYR A 247 11.71 -33.23 -2.97
C TYR A 247 12.68 -34.18 -2.26
N THR A 248 12.77 -35.45 -2.66
CA THR A 248 13.56 -36.45 -1.92
C THR A 248 14.48 -37.32 -2.78
N ARG A 249 14.27 -37.41 -4.10
CA ARG A 249 14.89 -38.44 -4.94
C ARG A 249 15.38 -37.97 -6.32
N LYS A 250 15.38 -36.67 -6.61
CA LYS A 250 15.68 -36.14 -7.96
C LYS A 250 17.05 -35.45 -8.06
N PRO A 251 17.58 -35.19 -9.27
CA PRO A 251 18.92 -34.61 -9.43
C PRO A 251 19.09 -33.22 -8.80
N TRP A 252 18.01 -32.44 -8.73
CA TRP A 252 17.93 -31.14 -8.03
C TRP A 252 17.60 -31.28 -6.54
N TYR A 253 17.50 -32.51 -6.03
CA TYR A 253 17.33 -32.75 -4.60
C TYR A 253 18.48 -32.10 -3.83
N ASN A 254 18.14 -31.29 -2.83
CA ASN A 254 19.08 -30.68 -1.89
C ASN A 254 20.05 -29.63 -2.51
N ASP A 255 19.67 -29.02 -3.62
CA ASP A 255 20.36 -27.81 -4.14
C ASP A 255 20.11 -26.55 -3.29
N GLY A 256 19.27 -26.68 -2.27
CA GLY A 256 18.91 -25.63 -1.33
C GLY A 256 17.85 -24.67 -1.85
N LEU A 257 17.22 -24.92 -3.01
CA LEU A 257 16.20 -24.06 -3.61
C LEU A 257 14.77 -24.41 -3.17
N ILE A 258 14.56 -25.61 -2.63
CA ILE A 258 13.34 -26.00 -1.91
C ILE A 258 13.70 -26.43 -0.49
N VAL A 259 12.94 -25.92 0.48
CA VAL A 259 12.99 -26.32 1.89
C VAL A 259 11.65 -26.96 2.26
N VAL A 260 11.66 -28.25 2.55
CA VAL A 260 10.47 -28.96 3.05
C VAL A 260 10.30 -28.65 4.54
N MET A 261 9.16 -28.08 4.90
CA MET A 261 8.85 -27.73 6.30
C MET A 261 8.07 -28.87 6.98
N GLU A 262 7.09 -29.40 6.26
CA GLU A 262 6.27 -30.56 6.62
C GLU A 262 5.77 -31.23 5.32
N PRO A 263 5.24 -32.46 5.36
CA PRO A 263 4.70 -33.10 4.17
C PRO A 263 3.71 -32.20 3.43
N GLY A 264 3.98 -31.95 2.15
CA GLY A 264 3.16 -31.09 1.30
C GLY A 264 3.25 -29.58 1.59
N LYS A 265 4.05 -29.13 2.54
CA LYS A 265 4.29 -27.69 2.75
C LYS A 265 5.77 -27.38 2.65
N VAL A 266 6.10 -26.61 1.63
CA VAL A 266 7.47 -26.31 1.26
C VAL A 266 7.67 -24.81 1.10
N LYS A 267 8.93 -24.39 1.11
CA LYS A 267 9.35 -23.04 0.78
C LYS A 267 10.29 -23.12 -0.42
N ALA A 268 9.97 -22.39 -1.49
CA ALA A 268 10.69 -22.46 -2.75
C ALA A 268 11.30 -21.11 -3.13
N HIS A 269 12.45 -21.15 -3.78
CA HIS A 269 13.13 -19.96 -4.29
C HIS A 269 12.36 -19.37 -5.47
N GLY A 270 11.93 -18.11 -5.37
CA GLY A 270 11.09 -17.46 -6.38
C GLY A 270 11.69 -17.46 -7.79
N GLU A 271 12.86 -16.83 -7.96
CA GLU A 271 13.48 -16.67 -9.29
C GLU A 271 14.01 -17.97 -9.92
N LYS A 272 14.47 -18.92 -9.10
CA LYS A 272 15.17 -20.12 -9.59
C LYS A 272 14.28 -21.36 -9.68
N VAL A 273 13.12 -21.33 -9.04
CA VAL A 273 12.17 -22.45 -9.01
C VAL A 273 10.83 -22.00 -9.57
N ILE A 274 10.16 -21.06 -8.89
CA ILE A 274 8.79 -20.66 -9.26
C ILE A 274 8.74 -20.07 -10.67
N LYS A 275 9.56 -19.06 -10.93
CA LYS A 275 9.58 -18.33 -12.20
C LYS A 275 9.81 -19.20 -13.44
N PRO A 276 10.84 -20.07 -13.52
CA PRO A 276 11.06 -20.89 -14.71
C PRO A 276 9.99 -21.97 -14.91
N GLU A 277 9.32 -22.41 -13.84
CA GLU A 277 8.40 -23.55 -13.86
C GLU A 277 6.92 -23.14 -14.04
N LEU A 278 6.56 -21.85 -13.95
CA LEU A 278 5.16 -21.42 -14.14
C LEU A 278 4.69 -21.65 -15.58
N LEU A 279 3.62 -22.40 -15.79
CA LEU A 279 2.97 -22.54 -17.10
C LEU A 279 2.14 -21.32 -17.47
#